data_AF-A0A2M7LKN8-F1
#
_entry.id   AF-A0A2M7LKN8-F1
#
_cell.length_a   1.000
_cell.length_b   1.000
_cell.length_c   1.000
_cell.angle_alpha   90.00
_cell.angle_beta   90.00
_cell.angle_gamma   90.00
#
_symmetry.space_group_name_H-M   'P 1'
#
loop_
_entity.id
_entity.type
_entity.pdbx_description
1 polymer ?
#
loop_
_entity_poly.entity_id
_entity_poly.type
_entity_poly.pdbx_seq_one_letter_code
_entity_poly.pdbx_strand_id
1 'polypeptide(L)'
;MKDNLKIQSGMLRDAVEGDAGFHELDIQSKDVQKKKNEIKQKVMKTPAMEAVVAKIDEYRGEMKDAREMLSGYLEEYQRVAGTNIIEGENGEIKEIVPQYRLVKRNNG
;
A
#
# COMPACT_ATOMS: atom_id res chain seq x y z
N MET A 1 -14.12 -16.31 31.07
CA MET A 1 -12.70 -15.85 30.93
C MET A 1 -12.55 -14.66 29.99
N LYS A 2 -13.05 -14.72 28.74
CA LYS A 2 -12.96 -13.58 27.79
C LYS A 2 -13.65 -12.29 28.28
N ASP A 3 -14.78 -12.42 28.99
CA ASP A 3 -15.51 -11.24 29.47
C ASP A 3 -14.81 -10.55 30.65
N ASN A 4 -14.22 -11.31 31.58
CA ASN A 4 -13.39 -10.76 32.65
C ASN A 4 -12.16 -10.03 32.11
N LEU A 5 -11.54 -10.55 31.04
CA LEU A 5 -10.40 -9.87 30.40
C LEU A 5 -10.84 -8.52 29.80
N LYS A 6 -11.98 -8.48 29.09
CA LYS A 6 -12.54 -7.23 28.55
C LYS A 6 -12.82 -6.20 29.65
N ILE A 7 -13.42 -6.63 30.77
CA ILE A 7 -13.74 -5.76 31.90
C ILE A 7 -12.44 -5.18 32.50
N GLN A 8 -11.44 -6.01 32.76
CA GLN A 8 -10.17 -5.55 33.33
C GLN A 8 -9.40 -4.64 32.38
N SER A 9 -9.38 -4.94 31.07
CA SER A 9 -8.80 -4.05 30.07
C SER A 9 -9.54 -2.71 29.96
N GLY A 10 -10.87 -2.72 30.10
CA GLY A 10 -11.69 -1.51 30.14
C GLY A 10 -11.33 -0.64 31.36
N MET A 11 -11.32 -1.22 32.55
CA MET A 11 -10.96 -0.50 33.78
C MET A 11 -9.54 0.09 33.72
N LEU A 12 -8.57 -0.65 33.18
CA LEU A 12 -7.22 -0.15 32.98
C LEU A 12 -7.20 1.06 32.03
N ARG A 13 -7.95 0.97 30.93
CA ARG A 13 -8.07 2.06 29.96
C ARG A 13 -8.71 3.30 30.59
N ASP A 14 -9.82 3.12 31.31
CA ASP A 14 -10.53 4.21 31.99
C ASP A 14 -9.64 4.89 33.04
N ALA A 15 -8.84 4.12 33.77
CA ALA A 15 -7.89 4.65 34.76
C ALA A 15 -6.79 5.52 34.13
N VAL A 16 -6.32 5.14 32.94
CA VAL A 16 -5.32 5.91 32.18
C VAL A 16 -5.96 7.13 31.53
N GLU A 17 -7.13 6.99 30.91
CA GLU A 17 -7.84 8.09 30.25
C GLU A 17 -8.36 9.14 31.26
N GLY A 18 -8.67 8.73 32.49
CA GLY A 18 -9.07 9.62 33.58
C GLY A 18 -7.91 10.33 34.30
N ASP A 19 -6.65 9.93 34.04
CA ASP A 19 -5.48 10.63 34.59
C ASP A 19 -5.30 11.98 33.89
N ALA A 20 -5.25 13.06 34.69
CA ALA A 20 -5.15 14.41 34.16
C ALA A 20 -3.83 14.65 33.39
N GLY A 21 -2.72 14.04 33.85
CA GLY A 21 -1.42 14.15 33.20
C GLY A 21 -1.39 13.42 31.86
N PHE A 22 -1.98 12.23 31.79
CA PHE A 22 -2.17 11.50 30.54
C PHE A 22 -3.03 12.28 29.55
N HIS A 23 -4.17 12.83 30.00
CA HIS A 23 -5.07 13.60 29.15
C HIS A 23 -4.39 14.83 28.55
N GLU A 24 -3.61 15.56 29.36
CA GLU A 24 -2.86 16.73 28.90
C GLU A 24 -1.80 16.33 27.85
N LEU A 25 -1.04 15.27 28.10
CA LEU A 25 -0.05 14.76 27.14
C LEU A 25 -0.68 14.23 25.85
N ASP A 26 -1.85 13.59 25.92
CA ASP A 26 -2.58 13.12 24.74
C ASP A 26 -3.06 14.29 23.87
N ILE A 27 -3.56 15.36 24.47
CA ILE A 27 -3.91 16.60 23.77
C ILE A 27 -2.67 17.21 23.09
N GLN A 28 -1.58 17.36 23.84
CA GLN A 28 -0.32 17.90 23.30
C GLN A 28 0.22 17.04 22.15
N SER A 29 0.18 15.72 22.29
CA SER A 29 0.60 14.76 21.26
C SER A 29 -0.24 14.90 19.98
N LYS A 30 -1.57 14.99 20.12
CA LYS A 30 -2.48 15.21 18.98
C LYS A 30 -2.19 16.51 18.26
N ASP A 31 -1.90 17.58 18.99
CA ASP A 31 -1.58 18.88 18.40
C ASP A 31 -0.21 18.89 17.71
N VAL A 32 0.80 18.24 18.30
CA VAL A 32 2.10 18.01 17.64
C VAL A 32 1.91 17.19 16.36
N GLN A 33 1.09 16.15 16.40
CA GLN A 33 0.82 15.30 15.24
C GLN A 33 0.10 16.07 14.11
N LYS A 34 -0.84 16.96 14.46
CA LYS A 34 -1.47 17.88 13.48
C LYS A 34 -0.43 18.79 12.84
N LYS A 35 0.38 19.49 13.63
CA LYS A 35 1.45 20.38 13.12
C LYS A 35 2.45 19.63 12.23
N LYS A 36 2.85 18.41 12.62
CA LYS A 36 3.71 17.53 11.81
C LYS A 36 3.06 17.21 10.46
N ASN A 37 1.77 16.90 10.44
CA ASN A 37 1.04 16.61 9.21
C ASN A 37 0.91 17.85 8.31
N GLU A 38 0.63 19.02 8.88
CA GLU A 38 0.57 20.30 8.16
C GLU A 38 1.91 20.63 7.52
N ILE A 39 3.03 20.49 8.26
CA ILE A 39 4.38 20.70 7.73
C ILE A 39 4.66 19.71 6.60
N LYS A 40 4.33 18.42 6.79
CA LYS A 40 4.50 17.40 5.74
C LYS A 40 3.74 17.80 4.48
N GLN A 41 2.48 18.22 4.60
CA GLN A 41 1.69 18.67 3.45
C GLN A 41 2.30 19.91 2.78
N LYS A 42 2.80 20.88 3.57
CA LYS A 42 3.47 22.06 3.04
C LYS A 42 4.74 21.70 2.26
N VAL A 43 5.57 20.79 2.80
CA VAL A 43 6.78 20.29 2.12
C VAL A 43 6.42 19.60 0.81
N MET A 44 5.38 18.75 0.80
CA MET A 44 4.92 18.06 -0.41
C MET A 44 4.38 19.01 -1.49
N LYS A 45 3.85 20.18 -1.10
CA LYS A 45 3.38 21.24 -2.01
C LYS A 45 4.49 22.18 -2.49
N THR A 46 5.75 21.91 -2.15
CA THR A 46 6.85 22.69 -2.71
C THR A 46 7.07 22.29 -4.17
N PRO A 47 7.44 23.22 -5.07
CA PRO A 47 7.63 22.89 -6.49
C PRO A 47 8.63 21.75 -6.74
N ALA A 48 9.67 21.67 -5.91
CA ALA A 48 10.66 20.57 -5.98
C ALA A 48 10.03 19.21 -5.66
N MET A 49 9.14 19.13 -4.66
CA MET A 49 8.47 17.88 -4.32
C MET A 49 7.34 17.54 -5.29
N GLU A 50 6.64 18.54 -5.83
CA GLU A 50 5.66 18.32 -6.89
C GLU A 50 6.31 17.69 -8.13
N ALA A 51 7.49 18.17 -8.53
CA ALA A 51 8.26 17.57 -9.62
C ALA A 51 8.68 16.12 -9.32
N VAL A 52 9.09 15.82 -8.09
CA VAL A 52 9.42 14.45 -7.66
C VAL A 52 8.19 13.55 -7.70
N VAL A 53 7.04 14.01 -7.22
CA VAL A 53 5.78 13.25 -7.26
C VAL A 53 5.37 12.97 -8.70
N ALA A 54 5.42 13.98 -9.58
CA ALA A 54 5.13 13.81 -11.00
C ALA A 54 6.03 12.73 -11.62
N LYS A 55 7.34 12.74 -11.32
CA LYS A 55 8.28 11.71 -11.82
C LYS A 55 7.98 10.32 -11.26
N ILE A 56 7.58 10.22 -9.99
CA ILE A 56 7.17 8.94 -9.39
C ILE A 56 5.94 8.38 -10.12
N ASP A 57 4.95 9.22 -10.40
CA ASP A 57 3.72 8.78 -11.07
C ASP A 57 3.97 8.44 -12.54
N GLU A 58 4.87 9.15 -13.22
CA GLU A 58 5.38 8.78 -14.55
C GLU A 58 6.01 7.38 -14.53
N TYR A 59 6.97 7.12 -13.64
CA TYR A 59 7.61 5.80 -13.53
C TYR A 59 6.61 4.69 -13.19
N ARG A 60 5.60 4.97 -12.37
CA ARG A 60 4.52 4.00 -12.09
C ARG A 60 3.71 3.70 -13.33
N GLY A 61 3.42 4.71 -14.16
CA GLY A 61 2.78 4.55 -15.46
C GLY A 61 3.62 3.67 -16.38
N GLU A 62 4.89 4.02 -16.59
CA GLU A 62 5.83 3.25 -17.42
C GLU A 62 5.94 1.78 -16.96
N MET A 63 6.06 1.54 -15.65
CA MET A 63 6.11 0.19 -15.09
C MET A 63 4.81 -0.59 -15.30
N LYS A 64 3.66 0.08 -15.28
CA LYS A 64 2.37 -0.55 -15.54
C LYS A 64 2.28 -0.95 -17.02
N ASP A 65 2.57 -0.03 -17.93
CA ASP A 65 2.50 -0.26 -19.36
C ASP A 65 3.48 -1.36 -19.80
N ALA A 66 4.72 -1.35 -19.26
CA ALA A 66 5.70 -2.40 -19.51
C ALA A 66 5.24 -3.79 -19.02
N ARG A 67 4.55 -3.85 -17.88
CA ARG A 67 3.98 -5.11 -17.37
C ARG A 67 2.82 -5.60 -18.21
N GLU A 68 1.94 -4.71 -18.67
CA GLU A 68 0.82 -5.07 -19.54
C GLU A 68 1.33 -5.58 -20.89
N MET A 69 2.31 -4.90 -21.47
CA MET A 69 2.97 -5.33 -22.71
C MET A 69 3.66 -6.69 -22.54
N LEU A 70 4.42 -6.89 -21.46
CA LEU A 70 5.04 -8.18 -21.14
C LEU A 70 3.99 -9.27 -20.97
N SER A 71 2.89 -9.00 -20.26
CA SER A 71 1.80 -9.97 -20.08
C SER A 71 1.21 -10.40 -21.43
N GLY A 72 1.01 -9.47 -22.36
CA GLY A 72 0.54 -9.79 -23.71
C GLY A 72 1.54 -10.65 -24.49
N TYR A 73 2.85 -10.38 -24.38
CA TYR A 73 3.87 -11.22 -25.00
C TYR A 73 3.92 -12.63 -24.40
N LEU A 74 3.76 -12.76 -23.09
CA LEU A 74 3.74 -14.06 -22.42
C LEU A 74 2.49 -14.88 -22.78
N GLU A 75 1.34 -14.24 -22.92
CA GLU A 75 0.11 -14.88 -23.41
C GLU A 75 0.29 -15.39 -24.84
N GLU A 76 0.83 -14.56 -25.72
CA GLU A 76 1.10 -14.95 -27.11
C GLU A 76 2.13 -16.08 -27.20
N TYR A 77 3.19 -16.03 -26.39
CA TYR A 77 4.16 -17.12 -26.27
C TYR A 77 3.48 -18.43 -25.87
N GLN A 78 2.66 -18.40 -24.82
CA GLN A 78 1.94 -19.59 -24.36
C GLN A 78 1.02 -20.15 -25.45
N ARG A 79 0.35 -19.27 -26.20
CA ARG A 79 -0.55 -19.66 -27.31
C ARG A 79 0.22 -20.32 -28.46
N VAL A 80 1.38 -19.79 -28.83
CA VAL A 80 2.16 -20.27 -29.99
C VAL A 80 3.01 -21.50 -29.62
N ALA A 81 3.69 -21.47 -28.48
CA ALA A 81 4.59 -22.52 -28.04
C ALA A 81 3.86 -23.70 -27.38
N GLY A 82 2.61 -23.50 -26.92
CA GLY A 82 1.82 -24.54 -26.25
C GLY A 82 2.34 -24.92 -24.86
N THR A 83 3.24 -24.12 -24.29
CA THR A 83 3.83 -24.31 -22.96
C THR A 83 3.79 -23.00 -22.18
N ASN A 84 3.66 -23.10 -20.87
CA ASN A 84 3.80 -21.98 -19.95
C ASN A 84 5.22 -21.92 -19.33
N ILE A 85 6.17 -22.70 -19.82
CA ILE A 85 7.53 -22.75 -19.31
C ILE A 85 8.49 -22.06 -20.27
N ILE A 86 9.36 -21.21 -19.74
CA ILE A 86 10.46 -20.56 -20.45
C ILE A 86 11.77 -21.02 -19.82
N GLU A 87 12.65 -21.61 -20.63
CA GLU A 87 14.02 -21.93 -20.26
C GLU A 87 14.94 -20.77 -20.68
N GLY A 88 15.65 -20.20 -19.71
CA GLY A 88 16.61 -19.13 -19.93
C GLY A 88 18.01 -19.65 -20.26
N GLU A 89 18.87 -18.77 -20.76
CA GLU A 89 20.22 -19.11 -21.26
C GLU A 89 21.13 -19.79 -20.24
N ASN A 90 20.88 -19.61 -18.95
CA ASN A 90 21.67 -20.20 -17.85
C ASN A 90 21.02 -21.47 -17.26
N GLY A 91 20.05 -22.08 -17.95
CA GLY A 91 19.28 -23.21 -17.44
C GLY A 91 18.28 -22.84 -16.35
N GLU A 92 17.96 -21.55 -16.18
CA GLU A 92 16.87 -21.13 -15.31
C GLU A 92 15.55 -21.52 -15.97
N ILE A 93 14.62 -22.06 -15.19
CA ILE A 93 13.28 -22.39 -15.67
C ILE A 93 12.30 -21.43 -15.00
N LYS A 94 11.56 -20.68 -15.83
CA LYS A 94 10.52 -19.75 -15.40
C LYS A 94 9.17 -20.27 -15.86
N GLU A 95 8.17 -20.16 -14.99
CA GLU A 95 6.78 -20.47 -15.30
C GLU A 95 5.97 -19.18 -15.49
N ILE A 96 5.23 -19.13 -16.59
CA ILE A 96 4.20 -18.12 -16.84
C ILE A 96 3.00 -18.49 -15.96
N VAL A 97 2.62 -17.55 -15.07
CA VAL A 97 1.46 -17.68 -14.17
C VAL A 97 0.36 -16.73 -14.62
N PRO A 98 -0.66 -17.19 -15.38
CA PRO A 98 -1.78 -16.35 -15.76
C PRO A 98 -2.58 -15.91 -14.54
N GLN A 99 -2.96 -14.63 -14.48
CA GLN A 99 -3.85 -14.13 -13.44
C GLN A 99 -5.23 -13.78 -14.00
N TYR A 100 -6.16 -14.72 -13.91
CA TYR A 100 -7.57 -14.46 -14.19
C TYR A 100 -8.23 -13.83 -12.96
N ARG A 101 -8.82 -12.64 -13.10
CA ARG A 101 -9.57 -12.00 -12.02
C ARG A 101 -10.93 -11.52 -12.50
N LEU A 102 -11.97 -11.88 -11.76
CA LEU A 102 -13.30 -11.29 -11.86
C LEU A 102 -13.36 -10.06 -10.95
N VAL A 103 -13.83 -8.93 -11.47
CA VAL A 103 -14.02 -7.69 -10.70
C VAL A 103 -15.49 -7.36 -10.55
N LYS A 104 -15.83 -6.67 -9.46
CA LYS A 104 -17.21 -6.30 -9.14
C LYS A 104 -17.72 -5.24 -10.12
N ARG A 105 -18.91 -5.46 -10.69
CA ARG A 105 -19.61 -4.42 -11.46
C ARG A 105 -20.21 -3.41 -10.47
N ASN A 106 -19.58 -2.24 -10.32
CA ASN A 106 -20.20 -1.14 -9.59
C ASN A 106 -21.29 -0.54 -10.48
N ASN A 107 -22.56 -0.86 -10.19
CA ASN A 107 -23.70 -0.05 -10.61
C ASN A 107 -23.94 0.97 -9.50
N GLY A 108 -23.47 2.20 -9.70
CA GLY A 108 -23.76 3.37 -8.87
C GLY A 108 -24.04 4.54 -9.77
#